data_AF-A0A920FAT6-F1
#
_entry.id   AF-A0A920FAT6-F1
#
_cell.length_a   1.000
_cell.length_b   1.000
_cell.length_c   1.000
_cell.angle_alpha   90.00
_cell.angle_beta   90.00
_cell.angle_gamma   90.00
#
_symmetry.space_group_name_H-M   'P 1'
#
loop_
_entity.id
_entity.type
_entity.pdbx_description
1 polymer ?
#
loop_
_entity_poly.entity_id
_entity_poly.type
_entity_poly.pdbx_seq_one_letter_code
_entity_poly.pdbx_strand_id
1 'polypeptide(L)' 'MSDKTDYQPPTVWKWDGKMVALFAKINRPTAGATHEKILPSG' A
#
# COMPACT_ATOMS: atom_id res chain seq x y z
N MET A 1 30.24 -15.42 1.63
CA MET A 1 29.09 -16.06 2.30
C MET A 1 27.91 -15.13 2.15
N SER A 2 26.95 -15.47 1.31
CA SER A 2 25.70 -14.71 1.17
C SER A 2 24.63 -15.57 1.82
N ASP A 3 24.36 -15.33 3.09
CA ASP A 3 23.22 -15.93 3.79
C ASP A 3 21.95 -15.33 3.21
N LYS A 4 21.43 -15.96 2.15
CA LYS A 4 20.07 -15.72 1.68
C LYS A 4 19.15 -16.30 2.75
N THR A 5 18.65 -15.46 3.64
CA THR A 5 17.43 -15.79 4.37
C THR A 5 16.33 -15.87 3.31
N ASP A 6 15.89 -17.09 2.98
CA ASP A 6 14.77 -17.28 2.08
C ASP A 6 13.54 -16.66 2.72
N TYR A 7 13.09 -15.54 2.14
CA TYR A 7 11.90 -14.85 2.58
C TYR A 7 10.70 -15.80 2.51
N GLN A 8 10.10 -16.08 3.66
CA GLN A 8 8.88 -16.87 3.77
C GLN A 8 7.68 -15.91 3.85
N PRO A 9 6.87 -15.77 2.79
CA PRO A 9 5.68 -14.95 2.86
C PRO A 9 4.67 -15.55 3.86
N PRO A 10 3.87 -14.71 4.53
CA PRO A 10 2.83 -15.20 5.41
C PRO A 10 1.69 -15.87 4.62
N THR A 11 0.99 -16.82 5.24
CA THR A 11 -0.21 -17.48 4.65
C THR A 11 -1.31 -16.48 4.30
N VAL A 12 -1.43 -15.39 5.09
CA VAL A 12 -2.32 -14.28 4.82
C VAL A 12 -1.49 -13.01 4.78
N TRP A 13 -1.53 -12.32 3.65
CA TRP A 13 -0.84 -11.05 3.48
C TRP A 13 -1.45 -9.97 4.39
N LYS A 14 -0.57 -9.13 4.94
CA LYS A 14 -0.95 -7.99 5.80
C LYS A 14 -0.29 -6.72 5.28
N TRP A 15 -1.03 -5.63 5.28
CA TRP A 15 -0.49 -4.30 5.01
C TRP A 15 0.09 -3.69 6.29
N ASP A 16 1.37 -3.35 6.29
CA ASP A 16 2.09 -2.80 7.46
C ASP A 16 2.11 -1.25 7.48
N GLY A 17 1.63 -0.60 6.42
CA GLY A 17 1.56 0.85 6.29
C GLY A 17 2.91 1.57 6.21
N LYS A 18 4.04 0.85 6.27
CA LYS A 18 5.39 1.42 6.35
C LYS A 18 6.13 1.14 5.06
N MET A 19 5.95 2.01 4.07
CA MET A 19 6.69 1.94 2.81
C MET A 19 7.49 3.22 2.59
N VAL A 20 8.78 3.07 2.27
CA VAL A 20 9.65 4.17 1.82
C VAL A 20 9.69 4.13 0.28
N ALA A 21 8.55 4.44 -0.34
CA ALA A 21 8.40 4.45 -1.79
C ALA A 21 7.63 5.71 -2.22
N LEU A 22 7.82 6.12 -3.48
CA LEU A 22 7.25 7.35 -4.04
C LEU A 22 5.72 7.49 -3.79
N PHE A 23 4.98 6.38 -3.91
CA PHE A 23 3.52 6.36 -3.79
C PHE A 23 3.01 5.86 -2.43
N ALA A 24 3.87 5.71 -1.41
CA ALA A 24 3.49 5.16 -0.11
C ALA A 24 2.33 5.93 0.57
N LYS A 25 2.22 7.23 0.30
CA LYS A 25 1.14 8.07 0.83
C LYS A 25 -0.23 7.77 0.20
N ILE A 26 -0.29 7.24 -1.02
CA ILE A 26 -1.52 7.05 -1.81
C ILE A 26 -1.95 5.58 -1.88
N ASN A 27 -1.01 4.64 -1.93
CA ASN A 27 -1.35 3.22 -2.09
C ASN A 27 -2.04 2.64 -0.85
N ARG A 28 -3.18 1.97 -1.05
CA ARG A 28 -3.97 1.28 -0.01
C ARG A 28 -4.50 -0.06 -0.56
N PRO A 29 -4.69 -1.09 0.29
CA PRO A 29 -5.28 -2.36 -0.15
C PRO A 29 -6.80 -2.28 -0.35
N THR A 30 -7.42 -1.16 0.04
CA THR A 30 -8.85 -0.91 -0.09
C THR A 30 -9.11 0.31 -0.98
N ALA A 31 -10.19 0.22 -1.75
CA ALA A 31 -10.73 1.33 -2.52
C ALA A 31 -11.72 2.16 -1.68
N GLY A 32 -12.10 3.33 -2.19
CA GLY A 32 -13.09 4.23 -1.58
C GLY A 32 -12.65 5.68 -1.58
N ALA A 33 -13.61 6.60 -1.45
CA ALA A 33 -13.33 8.02 -1.31
C ALA A 33 -12.70 8.29 0.07
N THR A 34 -11.59 9.04 0.09
CA THR A 34 -10.96 9.50 1.34
C THR A 34 -11.48 10.85 1.81
N HIS A 35 -12.20 11.56 0.94
CA HIS A 35 -12.84 12.83 1.18
C HIS A 35 -13.96 13.04 0.16
N GLU A 36 -14.92 13.87 0.52
CA GLU A 36 -15.95 14.31 -0.41
C GLU A 36 -15.41 15.43 -1.31
N LYS A 37 -15.73 15.37 -2.59
CA LYS A 37 -15.39 16.40 -3.56
C LYS A 37 -16.41 16.43 -4.68
N ILE A 38 -17.13 17.55 -4.78
CA ILE A 38 -18.05 17.80 -5.89
C ILE A 38 -17.23 18.24 -7.11
N LEU A 39 -17.46 17.62 -8.25
CA LEU A 39 -16.80 18.00 -9.51
C LEU A 39 -17.46 19.26 -10.10
N PRO A 40 -16.70 20.18 -10.69
CA PRO A 40 -17.29 21.29 -11.43
C PRO A 40 -18.06 20.75 -12.64
N SER A 41 -19.23 21.32 -12.91
CA SER A 41 -19.91 21.12 -14.20
C SER A 41 -19.30 22.08 -15.21
N GLY A 42 -18.99 21.56 -16.40
CA GLY A 42 -18.63 22.38 -17.56
C GLY A 42 -19.82 23.12 -18.13
#